data_AF-A0A8J2YA66-F1
#
_entry.id   AF-A0A8J2YA66-F1
#
_cell.length_a   1.000
_cell.length_b   1.000
_cell.length_c   1.000
_cell.angle_alpha   90.00
_cell.angle_beta   90.00
_cell.angle_gamma   90.00
#
_symmetry.space_group_name_H-M   'P 1'
#
loop_
_entity.id
_entity.type
_entity.pdbx_description
1 polymer ?
#
loop_
_entity_poly.entity_id
_entity_poly.type
_entity_poly.pdbx_seq_one_letter_code
_entity_poly.pdbx_strand_id
1 'polypeptide(L)'
;MNVHKALTIAGSDSSGGAGIQADLKTFQERDVYGMTALTTIVAMDPDAGWAHRVTPLSVDTLREQMKTVLKGIGVDAMKTGMLGSVEIIEAVAEAIDTHDIPSIVIDPVMVCKGTDEVLQPNTAAALRDVLIPRATVTTPNLFEASHLSGVRIQTVDDMKEAALRLHEKGPDWVLIKGGAKLEHEKAVDLLYDGKEFTLLEEERLDTPWTHGAGCTYSAAITAELAKGKSVPEAVRIAKAFVTEAIRHGFPLNQYVGPVRRSGYRLS
;
A
#
# COMPACT_ATOMS: atom_id res chain seq x y z
N MET A 1 27.46 5.94 7.89
CA MET A 1 26.38 5.56 6.96
C MET A 1 25.13 6.24 7.46
N ASN A 2 24.48 7.06 6.64
CA ASN A 2 23.17 7.59 7.01
C ASN A 2 22.14 6.49 6.76
N VAL A 3 21.42 6.10 7.80
CA VAL A 3 20.31 5.14 7.68
C VAL A 3 19.10 5.92 7.17
N HIS A 4 18.54 5.48 6.05
CA HIS A 4 17.31 6.06 5.49
C HIS A 4 16.11 5.73 6.37
N LYS A 5 15.11 6.63 6.41
CA LYS A 5 13.97 6.57 7.32
C LYS A 5 12.67 6.57 6.53
N ALA A 6 11.79 5.62 6.83
CA ALA A 6 10.45 5.58 6.25
C ALA A 6 9.36 5.51 7.32
N LEU A 7 8.29 6.28 7.12
CA LEU A 7 7.08 6.23 7.94
C LEU A 7 5.98 5.48 7.23
N THR A 8 5.28 4.58 7.92
CA THR A 8 3.96 4.10 7.51
C THR A 8 2.87 4.68 8.42
N ILE A 9 1.77 5.12 7.82
CA ILE A 9 0.54 5.49 8.51
C ILE A 9 -0.53 4.47 8.15
N ALA A 10 -0.74 3.49 9.02
CA ALA A 10 -1.55 2.31 8.71
C ALA A 10 -2.10 1.63 9.97
N GLY A 11 -2.99 0.66 9.77
CA GLY A 11 -3.50 -0.21 10.82
C GLY A 11 -2.56 -1.35 11.19
N SER A 12 -2.68 -1.85 12.42
CA SER A 12 -2.07 -3.08 12.91
C SER A 12 -2.91 -4.28 12.50
N ASP A 13 -2.28 -5.26 11.85
CA ASP A 13 -2.84 -6.58 11.56
C ASP A 13 -2.27 -7.59 12.57
N SER A 14 -3.13 -8.09 13.46
CA SER A 14 -2.72 -9.03 14.51
C SER A 14 -2.22 -10.37 13.98
N SER A 15 -2.60 -10.77 12.76
CA SER A 15 -2.02 -11.96 12.11
C SER A 15 -0.56 -11.74 11.66
N GLY A 16 -0.12 -10.49 11.61
CA GLY A 16 1.24 -10.06 11.26
C GLY A 16 1.57 -10.15 9.77
N GLY A 17 0.57 -10.39 8.92
CA GLY A 17 0.73 -10.59 7.49
C GLY A 17 0.61 -9.31 6.67
N ALA A 18 -0.17 -8.33 7.08
CA ALA A 18 -0.45 -7.06 6.40
C ALA A 18 -0.17 -5.85 7.34
N GLY A 19 -0.72 -4.68 7.00
CA GLY A 19 -0.68 -3.49 7.86
C GLY A 19 0.73 -3.03 8.24
N ILE A 20 0.87 -2.40 9.41
CA ILE A 20 2.17 -1.93 9.90
C ILE A 20 3.20 -3.06 10.05
N GLN A 21 2.78 -4.30 10.32
CA GLN A 21 3.67 -5.45 10.40
C GLN A 21 4.28 -5.76 9.03
N ALA A 22 3.49 -5.65 7.95
CA ALA A 22 4.01 -5.79 6.61
C ALA A 22 5.01 -4.70 6.27
N ASP A 23 4.68 -3.47 6.62
CA ASP A 23 5.47 -2.30 6.29
C ASP A 23 6.82 -2.33 7.01
N LEU A 24 6.83 -2.51 8.33
CA LEU A 24 8.06 -2.57 9.12
C LEU A 24 8.96 -3.73 8.71
N LYS A 25 8.40 -4.93 8.47
CA LYS A 25 9.18 -6.08 7.99
C LYS A 25 9.79 -5.80 6.62
N THR A 26 9.07 -5.11 5.75
CA THR A 26 9.56 -4.76 4.41
C THR A 26 10.65 -3.70 4.51
N PHE A 27 10.44 -2.62 5.27
CA PHE A 27 11.46 -1.60 5.51
C PHE A 27 12.75 -2.21 6.05
N GLN A 28 12.65 -3.13 7.01
CA GLN A 28 13.81 -3.82 7.56
C GLN A 28 14.53 -4.71 6.53
N GLU A 29 13.79 -5.46 5.70
CA GLU A 29 14.38 -6.26 4.62
C GLU A 29 15.00 -5.41 3.50
N ARG A 30 14.65 -4.12 3.41
CA ARG A 30 15.20 -3.15 2.45
C ARG A 30 16.25 -2.20 3.05
N ASP A 31 16.69 -2.46 4.27
CA ASP A 31 17.70 -1.67 5.00
C ASP A 31 17.28 -0.20 5.22
N VAL A 32 16.01 -0.01 5.61
CA VAL A 32 15.41 1.29 5.93
C VAL A 32 14.85 1.26 7.36
N TYR A 33 15.15 2.29 8.15
CA TYR A 33 14.61 2.44 9.50
C TYR A 33 13.11 2.75 9.44
N GLY A 34 12.30 1.77 9.82
CA GLY A 34 10.86 1.84 9.78
C GLY A 34 10.24 2.47 11.03
N MET A 35 9.32 3.41 10.82
CA MET A 35 8.49 4.02 11.85
C MET A 35 7.01 3.88 11.51
N THR A 36 6.14 3.94 12.52
CA THR A 36 4.69 3.78 12.36
C THR A 36 3.93 4.90 13.05
N ALA A 37 2.85 5.37 12.42
CA ALA A 37 1.76 6.06 13.09
C ALA A 37 0.49 5.20 12.92
N LEU A 38 0.03 4.60 14.01
CA LEU A 38 -1.05 3.62 13.99
C LEU A 38 -2.40 4.32 13.87
N THR A 39 -3.25 3.80 12.98
CA THR A 39 -4.63 4.29 12.77
C THR A 39 -5.69 3.39 13.39
N THR A 40 -5.43 2.08 13.45
CA THR A 40 -6.37 1.08 13.95
C THR A 40 -5.65 -0.19 14.37
N ILE A 41 -6.31 -1.01 15.19
CA ILE A 41 -5.89 -2.36 15.55
C ILE A 41 -6.96 -3.32 15.00
N VAL A 42 -6.52 -4.28 14.20
CA VAL A 42 -7.37 -5.34 13.64
C VAL A 42 -6.99 -6.67 14.26
N ALA A 43 -7.96 -7.32 14.89
CA ALA A 43 -7.88 -8.71 15.33
C ALA A 43 -8.80 -9.60 14.49
N MET A 44 -8.58 -10.90 14.51
CA MET A 44 -9.45 -11.89 13.87
C MET A 44 -9.91 -12.88 14.92
N ASP A 45 -11.20 -13.20 14.91
CA ASP A 45 -11.83 -14.08 15.90
C ASP A 45 -11.65 -15.56 15.51
N PRO A 46 -10.87 -16.34 16.28
CA PRO A 46 -10.65 -17.75 15.96
C PRO A 46 -11.90 -18.63 16.12
N ASP A 47 -12.88 -18.21 16.93
CA ASP A 47 -14.10 -18.97 17.21
C ASP A 47 -15.27 -18.57 16.28
N ALA A 48 -15.11 -17.47 15.55
CA ALA A 48 -16.10 -16.95 14.60
C ALA A 48 -15.59 -16.96 13.16
N GLY A 49 -14.91 -18.04 12.75
CA GLY A 49 -14.49 -18.25 11.36
C GLY A 49 -13.51 -17.19 10.85
N TRP A 50 -12.64 -16.67 11.72
CA TRP A 50 -11.66 -15.63 11.41
C TRP A 50 -12.27 -14.24 11.13
N ALA A 51 -13.50 -13.98 11.59
CA ALA A 51 -14.16 -12.69 11.43
C ALA A 51 -13.32 -11.53 11.99
N HIS A 52 -13.26 -10.42 11.24
CA HIS A 52 -12.44 -9.27 11.58
C HIS A 52 -13.09 -8.42 12.69
N ARG A 53 -12.27 -8.01 13.66
CA ARG A 53 -12.62 -7.06 14.72
C ARG A 53 -11.71 -5.85 14.60
N VAL A 54 -12.28 -4.73 14.14
CA VAL A 54 -11.56 -3.48 13.87
C VAL A 54 -11.78 -2.52 15.03
N THR A 55 -10.70 -2.06 15.65
CA THR A 55 -10.72 -1.06 16.72
C THR A 55 -9.98 0.20 16.26
N PRO A 56 -10.68 1.30 15.95
CA PRO A 56 -10.03 2.54 15.54
C PRO A 56 -9.30 3.19 16.73
N LEU A 57 -8.15 3.80 16.46
CA LEU A 57 -7.50 4.71 17.41
C LEU A 57 -8.03 6.13 17.21
N SER A 58 -7.96 6.95 18.26
CA SER A 58 -8.40 8.35 18.15
C SER A 58 -7.49 9.15 17.21
N VAL A 59 -8.05 10.15 16.54
CA VAL A 59 -7.29 11.05 15.65
C VAL A 59 -6.21 11.83 16.43
N ASP A 60 -6.45 12.13 17.71
CA ASP A 60 -5.46 12.80 18.57
C ASP A 60 -4.24 11.89 18.83
N THR A 61 -4.47 10.59 19.06
CA THR A 61 -3.39 9.61 19.19
C THR A 61 -2.58 9.53 17.89
N LEU A 62 -3.25 9.56 16.73
CA LEU A 62 -2.57 9.60 15.43
C LEU A 62 -1.73 10.87 15.27
N ARG A 63 -2.28 12.05 15.60
CA ARG A 63 -1.59 13.34 15.51
C ARG A 63 -0.33 13.39 16.38
N GLU A 64 -0.37 12.90 17.61
CA GLU A 64 0.83 12.87 18.48
C GLU A 64 1.91 11.93 17.95
N GLN A 65 1.54 10.78 17.36
CA GLN A 65 2.49 9.89 16.68
C GLN A 65 3.12 10.57 15.46
N MET A 66 2.31 11.16 14.58
CA MET A 66 2.80 11.87 13.39
C MET A 66 3.70 13.05 13.77
N LYS A 67 3.34 13.83 14.80
CA LYS A 67 4.16 14.93 15.31
C LYS A 67 5.51 14.44 15.84
N THR A 68 5.53 13.32 16.57
CA THR A 68 6.78 12.71 17.05
C THR A 68 7.70 12.36 15.88
N VAL A 69 7.17 11.72 14.84
CA VAL A 69 7.97 11.28 13.70
C VAL A 69 8.33 12.44 12.77
N LEU A 70 7.34 13.15 12.23
CA LEU A 70 7.54 14.15 11.17
C LEU A 70 8.28 15.39 11.68
N LYS A 71 7.97 15.87 12.89
CA LYS A 71 8.63 17.04 13.49
C LYS A 71 9.84 16.67 14.33
N GLY A 72 9.77 15.58 15.10
CA GLY A 72 10.84 15.19 16.02
C GLY A 72 12.01 14.46 15.37
N ILE A 73 11.80 13.78 14.24
CA ILE A 73 12.80 12.88 13.63
C ILE A 73 13.03 13.20 12.14
N GLY A 74 11.96 13.44 11.38
CA GLY A 74 11.96 13.55 9.93
C GLY A 74 12.01 12.20 9.20
N VAL A 75 11.62 12.20 7.93
CA VAL A 75 11.50 11.01 7.09
C VAL A 75 12.07 11.29 5.70
N ASP A 76 12.57 10.25 5.02
CA ASP A 76 13.01 10.34 3.63
C ASP A 76 11.89 9.92 2.66
N ALA A 77 10.97 9.06 3.12
CA ALA A 77 9.72 8.76 2.43
C ALA A 77 8.63 8.36 3.44
N MET A 78 7.37 8.41 3.01
CA MET A 78 6.25 7.88 3.77
C MET A 78 5.32 7.04 2.91
N LYS A 79 4.48 6.26 3.58
CA LYS A 79 3.30 5.66 2.98
C LYS A 79 2.06 5.75 3.85
N THR A 80 0.91 5.64 3.19
CA THR A 80 -0.36 5.36 3.85
C THR A 80 -0.83 3.96 3.51
N GLY A 81 -1.44 3.27 4.48
CA GLY A 81 -2.14 2.01 4.29
C GLY A 81 -3.65 2.19 4.53
N MET A 82 -4.26 1.25 5.26
CA MET A 82 -5.69 1.34 5.61
C MET A 82 -5.96 2.53 6.55
N LEU A 83 -6.81 3.45 6.11
CA LEU A 83 -7.29 4.61 6.87
C LEU A 83 -8.79 4.46 7.15
N GLY A 84 -9.16 4.49 8.43
CA GLY A 84 -10.48 4.05 8.88
C GLY A 84 -11.60 5.09 8.84
N SER A 85 -11.28 6.39 8.72
CA SER A 85 -12.28 7.46 8.72
C SER A 85 -11.82 8.65 7.88
N VAL A 86 -12.78 9.51 7.50
CA VAL A 86 -12.51 10.79 6.82
C VAL A 86 -11.61 11.68 7.68
N GLU A 87 -11.85 11.74 8.99
CA GLU A 87 -11.05 12.55 9.93
C GLU A 87 -9.58 12.11 9.97
N ILE A 88 -9.32 10.80 9.90
CA ILE A 88 -7.96 10.26 9.79
C ILE A 88 -7.33 10.67 8.47
N ILE A 89 -8.07 10.59 7.36
CA ILE A 89 -7.58 10.99 6.04
C ILE A 89 -7.22 12.47 6.01
N GLU A 90 -8.09 13.33 6.54
CA GLU A 90 -7.87 14.77 6.62
C GLU A 90 -6.67 15.11 7.51
N ALA A 91 -6.52 14.44 8.66
CA ALA A 91 -5.36 14.64 9.53
C ALA A 91 -4.04 14.22 8.85
N VAL A 92 -4.05 13.17 8.04
CA VAL A 92 -2.87 12.74 7.25
C VAL A 92 -2.57 13.74 6.14
N ALA A 93 -3.59 14.22 5.43
CA ALA A 93 -3.43 15.23 4.39
C ALA A 93 -2.88 16.56 4.96
N GLU A 94 -3.40 17.01 6.10
CA GLU A 94 -2.89 18.17 6.84
C GLU A 94 -1.41 17.98 7.20
N ALA A 95 -1.04 16.78 7.67
CA ALA A 95 0.35 16.47 8.02
C ALA A 95 1.28 16.49 6.80
N ILE A 96 0.82 15.98 5.65
CA ILE A 96 1.54 16.03 4.37
C ILE A 96 1.76 17.48 3.92
N ASP A 97 0.73 18.33 3.99
CA ASP A 97 0.83 19.71 3.53
C ASP A 97 1.72 20.58 4.43
N THR A 98 1.83 20.20 5.71
CA THR A 98 2.57 20.97 6.72
C THR A 98 4.07 20.60 6.77
N HIS A 99 4.44 19.41 6.33
CA HIS A 99 5.81 18.91 6.43
C HIS A 99 6.40 18.65 5.05
N ASP A 100 7.68 18.98 4.88
CA ASP A 100 8.42 18.68 3.65
C ASP A 100 8.77 17.19 3.62
N ILE A 101 7.90 16.38 3.01
CA ILE A 101 8.06 14.92 2.89
C ILE A 101 8.49 14.61 1.45
N PRO A 102 9.73 14.13 1.21
CA PRO A 102 10.28 14.04 -0.15
C PRO A 102 9.56 13.05 -1.08
N SER A 103 8.93 12.01 -0.53
CA SER A 103 8.27 10.97 -1.31
C SER A 103 7.10 10.38 -0.56
N ILE A 104 5.92 10.40 -1.18
CA ILE A 104 4.65 10.01 -0.58
C ILE A 104 4.02 8.90 -1.41
N VAL A 105 3.94 7.69 -0.83
CA VAL A 105 3.29 6.53 -1.44
C VAL A 105 1.92 6.33 -0.83
N ILE A 106 0.85 6.46 -1.61
CA ILE A 106 -0.51 6.23 -1.13
C ILE A 106 -0.99 4.87 -1.63
N ASP A 107 -1.20 3.93 -0.71
CA ASP A 107 -1.89 2.66 -0.97
C ASP A 107 -3.37 2.87 -0.60
N PRO A 108 -4.28 3.11 -1.57
CA PRO A 108 -5.64 3.54 -1.28
C PRO A 108 -6.51 2.33 -0.91
N VAL A 109 -6.20 1.69 0.22
CA VAL A 109 -6.86 0.48 0.68
C VAL A 109 -8.34 0.78 0.94
N MET A 110 -9.22 0.16 0.15
CA MET A 110 -10.68 0.35 0.24
C MET A 110 -11.43 -0.82 0.90
N VAL A 111 -10.78 -1.96 1.09
CA VAL A 111 -11.43 -3.18 1.63
C VAL A 111 -10.49 -3.84 2.62
N CYS A 112 -11.02 -4.22 3.79
CA CYS A 112 -10.31 -5.14 4.67
C CYS A 112 -10.44 -6.55 4.09
N LYS A 113 -9.34 -7.13 3.58
CA LYS A 113 -9.35 -8.50 3.03
C LYS A 113 -9.84 -9.47 4.11
N GLY A 114 -11.04 -10.04 3.97
CA GLY A 114 -11.70 -10.87 4.97
C GLY A 114 -13.12 -10.43 5.32
N THR A 115 -13.52 -9.22 4.90
CA THR A 115 -14.90 -8.73 4.92
C THR A 115 -15.26 -8.24 3.52
N ASP A 116 -16.42 -8.64 2.99
CA ASP A 116 -16.93 -8.14 1.69
C ASP A 116 -17.44 -6.69 1.76
N GLU A 117 -17.29 -6.03 2.91
CA GLU A 117 -17.70 -4.64 3.12
C GLU A 117 -16.63 -3.68 2.60
N VAL A 118 -17.02 -2.90 1.59
CA VAL A 118 -16.27 -1.75 1.10
C VAL A 118 -16.25 -0.68 2.20
N LEU A 119 -15.13 0.03 2.33
CA LEU A 119 -15.05 1.25 3.12
C LEU A 119 -16.25 2.17 2.83
N GLN A 120 -16.73 2.86 3.88
CA GLN A 120 -17.90 3.73 3.73
C GLN A 120 -17.69 4.70 2.55
N PRO A 121 -18.74 4.98 1.73
CA PRO A 121 -18.61 5.80 0.53
C PRO A 121 -17.88 7.14 0.75
N ASN A 122 -18.09 7.75 1.91
CA ASN A 122 -17.44 9.00 2.30
C ASN A 122 -15.92 8.85 2.45
N THR A 123 -15.43 7.73 2.98
CA THR A 123 -13.99 7.48 3.13
C THR A 123 -13.33 7.23 1.77
N ALA A 124 -14.01 6.56 0.84
CA ALA A 124 -13.52 6.40 -0.53
C ALA A 124 -13.42 7.76 -1.27
N ALA A 125 -14.41 8.63 -1.10
CA ALA A 125 -14.39 9.98 -1.65
C ALA A 125 -13.24 10.82 -1.05
N ALA A 126 -13.05 10.76 0.27
CA ALA A 126 -11.95 11.45 0.93
C ALA A 126 -10.58 10.95 0.46
N LEU A 127 -10.39 9.63 0.30
CA LEU A 127 -9.15 9.09 -0.29
C LEU A 127 -8.90 9.68 -1.68
N ARG A 128 -9.95 9.72 -2.52
CA ARG A 128 -9.88 10.20 -3.91
C ARG A 128 -9.58 11.69 -4.02
N ASP A 129 -10.30 12.51 -3.27
CA ASP A 129 -10.33 13.96 -3.48
C ASP A 129 -9.37 14.71 -2.54
N VAL A 130 -9.05 14.12 -1.38
CA VAL A 130 -8.16 14.73 -0.39
C VAL A 130 -6.77 14.11 -0.44
N LEU A 131 -6.65 12.78 -0.40
CA LEU A 131 -5.33 12.17 -0.17
C LEU A 131 -4.55 11.93 -1.47
N ILE A 132 -5.15 11.27 -2.46
CA ILE A 132 -4.50 10.89 -3.73
C ILE A 132 -3.83 12.05 -4.47
N PRO A 133 -4.38 13.29 -4.52
CA PRO A 133 -3.73 14.41 -5.20
C PRO A 133 -2.35 14.78 -4.64
N ARG A 134 -1.97 14.28 -3.46
CA ARG A 134 -0.68 14.54 -2.79
C ARG A 134 0.34 13.42 -2.99
N ALA A 135 0.01 12.37 -3.76
CA ALA A 135 0.87 11.21 -3.90
C ALA A 135 2.01 11.47 -4.90
N THR A 136 3.23 11.14 -4.53
CA THR A 136 4.29 10.85 -5.51
C THR A 136 3.93 9.60 -6.30
N VAL A 137 3.42 8.57 -5.62
CA VAL A 137 2.94 7.34 -6.27
C VAL A 137 1.66 6.87 -5.58
N THR A 138 0.56 6.73 -6.31
CA THR A 138 -0.62 5.99 -5.83
C THR A 138 -0.59 4.56 -6.35
N THR A 139 -0.95 3.59 -5.50
CA THR A 139 -0.78 2.16 -5.80
C THR A 139 -2.08 1.34 -5.73
N PRO A 140 -3.19 1.74 -6.38
CA PRO A 140 -4.45 0.99 -6.29
C PRO A 140 -4.35 -0.40 -6.93
N ASN A 141 -5.05 -1.39 -6.38
CA ASN A 141 -5.36 -2.64 -7.08
C ASN A 141 -6.53 -2.47 -8.08
N LEU A 142 -6.85 -3.47 -8.89
CA LEU A 142 -7.94 -3.41 -9.88
C LEU A 142 -9.28 -2.92 -9.31
N PHE A 143 -9.66 -3.39 -8.12
CA PHE A 143 -10.92 -2.99 -7.47
C PHE A 143 -10.86 -1.51 -7.05
N GLU A 144 -9.78 -1.10 -6.38
CA GLU A 144 -9.57 0.27 -5.91
C GLU A 144 -9.49 1.24 -7.09
N ALA A 145 -8.73 0.88 -8.14
CA ALA A 145 -8.59 1.67 -9.35
C ALA A 145 -9.93 1.84 -10.05
N SER A 146 -10.76 0.78 -10.10
CA SER A 146 -12.10 0.87 -10.70
C SER A 146 -12.99 1.85 -9.93
N HIS A 147 -12.98 1.79 -8.60
CA HIS A 147 -13.79 2.69 -7.75
C HIS A 147 -13.32 4.14 -7.82
N LEU A 148 -12.01 4.37 -7.81
CA LEU A 148 -11.43 5.70 -7.79
C LEU A 148 -11.52 6.42 -9.16
N SER A 149 -11.41 5.66 -10.26
CA SER A 149 -11.48 6.18 -11.64
C SER A 149 -12.88 6.19 -12.24
N GLY A 150 -13.79 5.36 -11.71
CA GLY A 150 -15.09 5.09 -12.32
C GLY A 150 -15.05 4.23 -13.58
N VAL A 151 -13.91 3.57 -13.86
CA VAL A 151 -13.70 2.68 -15.01
C VAL A 151 -13.86 1.24 -14.54
N ARG A 152 -14.61 0.41 -15.26
CA ARG A 152 -14.63 -1.03 -15.00
C ARG A 152 -13.40 -1.65 -15.65
N ILE A 153 -12.51 -2.25 -14.86
CA ILE A 153 -11.24 -2.78 -15.36
C ILE A 153 -11.31 -4.30 -15.57
N GLN A 154 -11.15 -4.75 -16.81
CA GLN A 154 -11.05 -6.17 -17.16
C GLN A 154 -9.81 -6.47 -18.02
N THR A 155 -9.27 -5.46 -18.69
CA THR A 155 -8.15 -5.58 -19.62
C THR A 155 -7.04 -4.59 -19.29
N VAL A 156 -5.87 -4.75 -19.93
CA VAL A 156 -4.77 -3.80 -19.84
C VAL A 156 -5.15 -2.42 -20.37
N ASP A 157 -5.99 -2.33 -21.41
CA ASP A 157 -6.42 -1.04 -21.95
C ASP A 157 -7.38 -0.32 -21.00
N ASP A 158 -8.23 -1.05 -20.26
CA ASP A 158 -9.03 -0.46 -19.19
C ASP A 158 -8.14 0.06 -18.04
N MET A 159 -7.03 -0.63 -17.75
CA MET A 159 -6.04 -0.13 -16.77
C MET A 159 -5.44 1.20 -17.24
N LYS A 160 -5.12 1.35 -18.54
CA LYS A 160 -4.60 2.61 -19.09
C LYS A 160 -5.61 3.75 -18.93
N GLU A 161 -6.86 3.50 -19.28
CA GLU A 161 -7.95 4.48 -19.09
C GLU A 161 -8.13 4.86 -17.62
N ALA A 162 -8.12 3.87 -16.72
CA ALA A 162 -8.19 4.13 -15.28
C ALA A 162 -6.98 4.94 -14.78
N ALA A 163 -5.77 4.63 -15.25
CA ALA A 163 -4.55 5.33 -14.86
C ALA A 163 -4.56 6.79 -15.33
N LEU A 164 -5.05 7.07 -16.55
CA LEU A 164 -5.26 8.43 -17.05
C LEU A 164 -6.14 9.25 -16.10
N ARG A 165 -7.34 8.74 -15.79
CA ARG A 165 -8.29 9.43 -14.91
C ARG A 165 -7.79 9.62 -13.49
N LEU A 166 -6.96 8.70 -12.99
CA LEU A 166 -6.37 8.82 -11.67
C LEU A 166 -5.26 9.87 -11.65
N HIS A 167 -4.41 9.90 -12.69
CA HIS A 167 -3.35 10.88 -12.81
C HIS A 167 -3.92 12.31 -12.95
N GLU A 168 -5.03 12.49 -13.68
CA GLU A 168 -5.74 13.77 -13.78
C GLU A 168 -6.19 14.34 -12.42
N LYS A 169 -6.25 13.52 -11.37
CA LYS A 169 -6.59 13.96 -10.01
C LYS A 169 -5.41 14.55 -9.23
N GLY A 170 -4.18 14.42 -9.75
CA GLY A 170 -2.99 15.04 -9.18
C GLY A 170 -1.80 14.15 -8.77
N PRO A 171 -1.88 12.80 -8.60
CA PRO A 171 -0.68 12.06 -8.22
C PRO A 171 0.35 12.07 -9.36
N ASP A 172 1.63 12.22 -9.02
CA ASP A 172 2.72 12.27 -10.02
C ASP A 172 2.82 10.96 -10.82
N TRP A 173 2.58 9.83 -10.13
CA TRP A 173 2.60 8.49 -10.73
C TRP A 173 1.42 7.65 -10.26
N VAL A 174 0.91 6.83 -11.18
CA VAL A 174 -0.15 5.85 -10.89
C VAL A 174 0.37 4.45 -11.20
N LEU A 175 0.36 3.58 -10.19
CA LEU A 175 0.65 2.15 -10.33
C LEU A 175 -0.62 1.33 -10.07
N ILE A 176 -1.24 0.82 -11.14
CA ILE A 176 -2.37 -0.09 -11.02
C ILE A 176 -1.87 -1.53 -10.90
N LYS A 177 -2.13 -2.15 -9.75
CA LYS A 177 -1.76 -3.53 -9.43
C LYS A 177 -2.79 -4.49 -10.02
N GLY A 178 -2.49 -5.09 -11.16
CA GLY A 178 -3.32 -6.13 -11.78
C GLY A 178 -3.05 -7.49 -11.16
N GLY A 179 -1.77 -7.81 -10.99
CA GLY A 179 -1.31 -9.10 -10.47
C GLY A 179 -1.95 -10.29 -11.17
N ALA A 180 -2.17 -11.38 -10.43
CA ALA A 180 -2.79 -12.61 -10.96
C ALA A 180 -4.33 -12.52 -11.12
N LYS A 181 -4.95 -11.38 -10.76
CA LYS A 181 -6.40 -11.17 -10.84
C LYS A 181 -6.85 -10.66 -12.21
N LEU A 182 -5.96 -10.07 -12.98
CA LEU A 182 -6.20 -9.75 -14.37
C LEU A 182 -6.18 -11.07 -15.18
N GLU A 183 -7.10 -11.22 -16.12
CA GLU A 183 -7.08 -12.36 -17.04
C GLU A 183 -5.94 -12.17 -18.06
N HIS A 184 -4.74 -12.59 -17.66
CA HIS A 184 -3.52 -12.45 -18.44
C HIS A 184 -2.58 -13.64 -18.20
N GLU A 185 -1.69 -13.92 -19.15
CA GLU A 185 -0.70 -15.00 -19.05
C GLU A 185 0.35 -14.78 -17.95
N LYS A 186 0.54 -13.52 -17.56
CA LYS A 186 1.51 -13.04 -16.56
C LYS A 186 0.83 -12.22 -15.47
N ALA A 187 1.51 -12.02 -14.35
CA ALA A 187 1.06 -11.09 -13.31
C ALA A 187 1.44 -9.65 -13.69
N VAL A 188 0.52 -8.93 -14.34
CA VAL A 188 0.77 -7.61 -14.93
C VAL A 188 0.35 -6.48 -14.00
N ASP A 189 1.22 -5.48 -13.85
CA ASP A 189 0.89 -4.17 -13.29
C ASP A 189 1.19 -3.07 -14.30
N LEU A 190 0.51 -1.92 -14.18
CA LEU A 190 0.67 -0.78 -15.09
C LEU A 190 1.14 0.45 -14.32
N LEU A 191 2.30 1.00 -14.69
CA LEU A 191 2.81 2.27 -14.20
C LEU A 191 2.58 3.38 -15.24
N TYR A 192 2.13 4.54 -14.80
CA TYR A 192 1.87 5.71 -15.65
C TYR A 192 2.40 7.00 -15.00
N ASP A 193 3.05 7.85 -15.79
CA ASP A 193 3.72 9.10 -15.36
C ASP A 193 3.08 10.39 -15.91
N GLY A 194 1.90 10.27 -16.54
CA GLY A 194 1.27 11.36 -17.25
C GLY A 194 1.62 11.46 -18.74
N LYS A 195 2.52 10.62 -19.25
CA LYS A 195 2.95 10.59 -20.66
C LYS A 195 3.06 9.18 -21.22
N GLU A 196 3.75 8.29 -20.53
CA GLU A 196 4.09 6.95 -20.96
C GLU A 196 3.54 5.88 -20.02
N PHE A 197 3.12 4.78 -20.61
CA PHE A 197 2.65 3.59 -19.91
C PHE A 197 3.76 2.54 -19.88
N THR A 198 4.11 2.06 -18.69
CA THR A 198 5.06 0.96 -18.51
C THR A 198 4.34 -0.26 -17.94
N LEU A 199 4.37 -1.38 -18.67
CA LEU A 199 3.89 -2.67 -18.18
C LEU A 199 4.99 -3.37 -17.39
N LEU A 200 4.63 -3.85 -16.20
CA LEU A 200 5.48 -4.60 -15.30
C LEU A 200 4.96 -6.03 -15.25
N GLU A 201 5.72 -6.95 -15.83
CA GLU A 201 5.32 -8.34 -15.96
C GLU A 201 6.21 -9.25 -15.14
N GLU A 202 5.60 -10.14 -14.37
CA GLU A 202 6.28 -11.22 -13.66
C GLU A 202 5.51 -12.53 -13.85
N GLU A 203 6.12 -13.64 -13.44
CA GLU A 203 5.47 -14.94 -13.41
C GLU A 203 4.13 -14.89 -12.65
N ARG A 204 3.10 -15.50 -13.23
CA ARG A 204 1.82 -15.69 -12.55
C ARG A 204 1.90 -16.90 -11.64
N LEU A 205 2.05 -16.64 -10.34
CA LEU A 205 2.18 -17.69 -9.33
C LEU A 205 0.80 -18.25 -8.94
N ASP A 206 0.67 -19.57 -9.00
CA ASP A 206 -0.52 -20.28 -8.53
C ASP A 206 -0.39 -20.57 -7.03
N THR A 207 -0.81 -19.60 -6.21
CA THR A 207 -0.82 -19.73 -4.76
C THR A 207 -1.95 -18.90 -4.13
N PRO A 208 -2.66 -19.46 -3.13
CA PRO A 208 -3.64 -18.68 -2.37
C PRO A 208 -2.98 -17.77 -1.31
N TRP A 209 -1.69 -17.96 -1.01
CA TRP A 209 -0.99 -17.31 0.11
C TRP A 209 -0.46 -15.91 -0.25
N THR A 210 -1.39 -14.98 -0.48
CA THR A 210 -1.09 -13.60 -0.91
C THR A 210 -1.46 -12.53 0.13
N HIS A 211 -1.72 -12.94 1.38
CA HIS A 211 -2.06 -11.98 2.44
C HIS A 211 -0.90 -11.01 2.67
N GLY A 212 -1.22 -9.72 2.70
CA GLY A 212 -0.25 -8.63 2.80
C GLY A 212 0.61 -8.34 1.56
N ALA A 213 0.37 -8.96 0.41
CA ALA A 213 1.13 -8.67 -0.82
C ALA A 213 1.05 -7.18 -1.21
N GLY A 214 -0.15 -6.58 -1.17
CA GLY A 214 -0.36 -5.16 -1.48
C GLY A 214 0.44 -4.22 -0.55
N CYS A 215 0.32 -4.41 0.77
CA CYS A 215 1.07 -3.61 1.74
C CYS A 215 2.58 -3.77 1.57
N THR A 216 3.03 -5.00 1.30
CA THR A 216 4.46 -5.31 1.04
C THR A 216 4.95 -4.60 -0.21
N TYR A 217 4.16 -4.58 -1.28
CA TYR A 217 4.54 -3.93 -2.53
C TYR A 217 4.68 -2.41 -2.34
N SER A 218 3.66 -1.76 -1.77
CA SER A 218 3.71 -0.32 -1.50
C SER A 218 4.82 0.03 -0.49
N ALA A 219 5.10 -0.81 0.51
CA ALA A 219 6.21 -0.59 1.44
C ALA A 219 7.59 -0.76 0.78
N ALA A 220 7.77 -1.71 -0.13
CA ALA A 220 9.02 -1.86 -0.86
C ALA A 220 9.28 -0.66 -1.79
N ILE A 221 8.23 -0.11 -2.42
CA ILE A 221 8.33 1.14 -3.20
C ILE A 221 8.80 2.28 -2.28
N THR A 222 8.14 2.49 -1.14
CA THR A 222 8.51 3.54 -0.18
C THR A 222 9.95 3.40 0.31
N ALA A 223 10.42 2.18 0.59
CA ALA A 223 11.79 1.95 1.03
C ALA A 223 12.83 2.32 -0.04
N GLU A 224 12.59 1.95 -1.30
CA GLU A 224 13.51 2.30 -2.39
C GLU A 224 13.46 3.81 -2.71
N LEU A 225 12.30 4.46 -2.60
CA LEU A 225 12.20 5.92 -2.70
C LEU A 225 12.95 6.63 -1.56
N ALA A 226 12.86 6.14 -0.31
CA ALA A 226 13.63 6.66 0.82
C ALA A 226 15.15 6.61 0.58
N LYS A 227 15.61 5.61 -0.20
CA LYS A 227 17.00 5.43 -0.63
C LYS A 227 17.39 6.29 -1.85
N GLY A 228 16.49 7.15 -2.33
CA GLY A 228 16.73 8.05 -3.46
C GLY A 228 16.60 7.41 -4.84
N LYS A 229 15.93 6.25 -4.96
CA LYS A 229 15.66 5.65 -6.28
C LYS A 229 14.58 6.44 -7.02
N SER A 230 14.60 6.40 -8.36
CA SER A 230 13.50 6.92 -9.17
C SER A 230 12.25 6.03 -9.02
N VAL A 231 11.07 6.57 -9.31
CA VAL A 231 9.81 5.80 -9.23
C VAL A 231 9.85 4.54 -10.10
N PRO A 232 10.25 4.57 -11.40
CA PRO A 232 10.34 3.35 -12.20
C PRO A 232 11.30 2.30 -11.63
N GLU A 233 12.44 2.74 -11.09
CA GLU A 233 13.40 1.83 -10.46
C GLU A 233 12.85 1.23 -9.17
N ALA A 234 12.26 2.05 -8.29
CA ALA A 234 11.66 1.62 -7.05
C ALA A 234 10.52 0.61 -7.28
N VAL A 235 9.64 0.89 -8.23
CA VAL A 235 8.52 0.01 -8.60
C VAL A 235 9.02 -1.32 -9.15
N ARG A 236 10.01 -1.32 -10.06
CA ARG A 236 10.58 -2.56 -10.60
C ARG A 236 11.23 -3.43 -9.51
N ILE A 237 12.01 -2.82 -8.60
CA ILE A 237 12.60 -3.55 -7.47
C ILE A 237 11.50 -4.12 -6.56
N ALA A 238 10.48 -3.31 -6.27
CA ALA A 238 9.39 -3.70 -5.40
C ALA A 238 8.50 -4.80 -6.02
N LYS A 239 8.35 -4.82 -7.35
CA LYS A 239 7.66 -5.86 -8.11
C LYS A 239 8.37 -7.21 -7.99
N ALA A 240 9.70 -7.22 -8.18
CA ALA A 240 10.51 -8.42 -7.99
C ALA A 240 10.46 -8.88 -6.52
N PHE A 241 10.55 -7.94 -5.57
CA PHE A 241 10.47 -8.22 -4.14
C PHE A 241 9.17 -8.90 -3.72
N VAL A 242 8.02 -8.35 -4.13
CA VAL A 242 6.72 -8.93 -3.78
C VAL A 242 6.48 -10.25 -4.50
N THR A 243 6.99 -10.42 -5.72
CA THR A 243 6.90 -11.68 -6.48
C THR A 243 7.59 -12.82 -5.73
N GLU A 244 8.83 -12.61 -5.30
CA GLU A 244 9.54 -13.61 -4.47
C GLU A 244 8.88 -13.80 -3.10
N ALA A 245 8.35 -12.73 -2.50
CA ALA A 245 7.62 -12.88 -1.25
C ALA A 245 6.35 -13.74 -1.41
N ILE A 246 5.63 -13.63 -2.53
CA ILE A 246 4.47 -14.46 -2.86
C ILE A 246 4.89 -15.90 -3.15
N ARG A 247 5.96 -16.10 -3.93
CA ARG A 247 6.49 -17.43 -4.28
C ARG A 247 6.77 -18.27 -3.04
N HIS A 248 7.29 -17.64 -1.99
CA HIS A 248 7.60 -18.28 -0.72
C HIS A 248 6.51 -18.10 0.35
N GLY A 249 5.30 -17.66 -0.04
CA GLY A 249 4.15 -17.54 0.85
C GLY A 249 3.76 -18.88 1.47
N PHE A 250 3.22 -18.84 2.68
CA PHE A 250 2.96 -20.04 3.48
C PHE A 250 1.66 -19.92 4.29
N PRO A 251 1.00 -21.04 4.62
CA PRO A 251 -0.19 -21.00 5.48
C PRO A 251 0.21 -20.73 6.94
N LEU A 252 -0.54 -19.85 7.62
CA LEU A 252 -0.52 -19.76 9.09
C LEU A 252 -1.57 -20.68 9.71
N ASN A 253 -2.74 -20.74 9.08
CA ASN A 253 -3.86 -21.60 9.44
C ASN A 253 -4.75 -21.83 8.20
N GLN A 254 -5.93 -22.41 8.40
CA GLN A 254 -6.88 -22.69 7.31
C GLN A 254 -7.50 -21.45 6.64
N TYR A 255 -7.39 -20.26 7.26
CA TYR A 255 -8.01 -19.02 6.79
C TYR A 255 -7.03 -18.08 6.09
N VAL A 256 -5.77 -18.04 6.56
CA VAL A 256 -4.81 -17.02 6.11
C VAL A 256 -3.41 -17.60 5.91
N GLY A 257 -2.78 -17.18 4.82
CA GLY A 257 -1.36 -17.39 4.54
C GLY A 257 -0.69 -16.11 4.03
N PRO A 258 0.29 -15.55 4.76
CA PRO A 258 1.01 -14.36 4.35
C PRO A 258 2.10 -14.66 3.32
N VAL A 259 2.49 -13.61 2.60
CA VAL A 259 3.73 -13.60 1.83
C VAL A 259 4.96 -13.65 2.76
N ARG A 260 6.06 -14.27 2.29
CA ARG A 260 7.33 -14.34 3.03
C ARG A 260 8.29 -13.26 2.54
N ARG A 261 8.32 -12.12 3.23
CA ARG A 261 9.15 -10.94 2.86
C ARG A 261 10.65 -11.21 2.75
N SER A 262 11.18 -12.14 3.54
CA SER A 262 12.58 -12.56 3.43
C SER A 262 12.88 -13.42 2.21
N GLY A 263 11.85 -13.87 1.46
CA GLY A 263 12.00 -14.68 0.24
C GLY A 263 12.94 -14.02 -0.75
N TYR A 264 12.80 -12.71 -1.00
CA TYR A 264 13.67 -11.99 -1.94
C TYR A 264 15.15 -11.97 -1.54
N ARG A 265 15.49 -11.98 -0.25
CA ARG A 265 16.89 -12.04 0.21
C ARG A 265 17.47 -13.45 0.10
N LEU A 266 16.61 -14.47 0.12
CA LEU A 266 16.98 -15.87 0.13
C LEU A 266 16.99 -16.51 -1.27
N SER A 267 16.40 -15.84 -2.26
CA SER A 267 16.46 -16.17 -3.68
C SER A 267 17.68 -15.54 -4.34
#